data_AF-A0AAV0NQN9-F1
#
_entry.id   AF-A0AAV0NQN9-F1
#
_cell.length_a   1.000
_cell.length_b   1.000
_cell.length_c   1.000
_cell.angle_alpha   90.00
_cell.angle_beta   90.00
_cell.angle_gamma   90.00
#
_symmetry.space_group_name_H-M   'P 1'
#
loop_
_entity.id
_entity.type
_entity.pdbx_description
1 polymer ?
#
loop_
_entity_poly.entity_id
_entity_poly.type
_entity_poly.pdbx_seq_one_letter_code
_entity_poly.pdbx_strand_id
1 'polypeptide(L)'
;MDTWGTSGQPVRDFTLYSGTLGTAFLLFKAYEVTENKADMLLRLEIVKACDYASRSNSSDHPDEFLYGRSGFLWACSFINKHIGDGTIPKTKMLAVADEIMKNGRVMAKEGGPPLMFEWYGERYCGAAHGLAGIMHGLMDVELAPDQVNDVKRTLYYMIKNRFLSGN
;
A
#
# COMPACT_ATOMS: atom_id res chain seq x y z
N MET A 1 -24.10 5.49 -3.03
CA MET A 1 -23.53 5.17 -1.70
C MET A 1 -22.64 6.35 -1.39
N ASP A 2 -22.98 7.12 -0.37
CA ASP A 2 -22.28 8.38 -0.11
C ASP A 2 -20.88 8.10 0.45
N THR A 3 -19.86 8.76 -0.10
CA THR A 3 -18.46 8.64 0.33
C THR A 3 -18.15 9.50 1.57
N TRP A 4 -19.18 10.06 2.21
CA TRP A 4 -19.06 11.00 3.32
C TRP A 4 -20.11 10.68 4.40
N GLY A 5 -19.69 10.53 5.65
CA GLY A 5 -20.55 10.18 6.80
C GLY A 5 -19.96 10.65 8.12
N THR A 6 -20.80 10.74 9.15
CA THR A 6 -20.47 11.26 10.48
C THR A 6 -19.42 10.43 11.23
N SER A 7 -18.57 11.11 12.00
CA SER A 7 -17.53 10.56 12.87
C SER A 7 -18.04 9.44 13.79
N GLY A 8 -17.32 8.31 13.84
CA GLY A 8 -17.56 7.22 14.81
C GLY A 8 -17.72 5.81 14.21
N GLN A 9 -17.83 5.68 12.88
CA GLN A 9 -17.83 4.37 12.21
C GLN A 9 -16.40 3.81 12.12
N PRO A 10 -16.17 2.50 12.35
CA PRO A 10 -14.87 1.87 12.07
C PRO A 10 -14.47 2.08 10.62
N VAL A 11 -13.21 2.46 10.36
CA VAL A 11 -12.68 2.54 9.00
C VAL A 11 -12.72 1.15 8.37
N ARG A 12 -13.52 0.99 7.32
CA ARG A 12 -13.61 -0.25 6.53
C ARG A 12 -12.79 -0.17 5.25
N ASP A 13 -12.79 1.00 4.63
CA ASP A 13 -12.06 1.31 3.42
C ASP A 13 -10.85 2.19 3.76
N PHE A 14 -9.69 1.56 3.91
CA PHE A 14 -8.42 2.25 4.20
C PHE A 14 -7.73 2.77 2.95
N THR A 15 -8.32 2.64 1.76
CA THR A 15 -7.60 2.78 0.50
C THR A 15 -7.22 4.22 0.20
N LEU A 16 -6.10 4.40 -0.51
CA LEU A 16 -5.54 5.74 -0.77
C LEU A 16 -6.35 6.51 -1.81
N TYR A 17 -6.75 5.87 -2.90
CA TYR A 17 -7.36 6.57 -4.03
C TYR A 17 -8.88 6.57 -4.02
N SER A 18 -9.51 5.69 -3.24
CA SER A 18 -10.97 5.55 -3.17
C SER A 18 -11.55 5.61 -1.76
N GLY A 19 -10.69 5.63 -0.74
CA GLY A 19 -11.09 5.43 0.64
C GLY A 19 -10.54 6.49 1.60
N THR A 20 -10.50 6.11 2.87
CA THR A 20 -10.24 7.04 3.97
C THR A 20 -8.82 7.62 3.94
N LEU A 21 -7.82 6.89 3.43
CA LEU A 21 -6.47 7.44 3.28
C LEU A 21 -6.42 8.59 2.27
N GLY A 22 -7.32 8.65 1.29
CA GLY A 22 -7.46 9.78 0.38
C GLY A 22 -7.80 11.08 1.12
N THR A 23 -8.62 11.01 2.17
CA THR A 23 -8.91 12.14 3.06
C THR A 23 -7.66 12.55 3.85
N ALA A 24 -6.88 11.61 4.36
CA ALA A 24 -5.61 11.93 5.04
C ALA A 24 -4.61 12.60 4.09
N PHE A 25 -4.55 12.17 2.83
CA PHE A 25 -3.74 12.81 1.80
C PHE A 25 -4.22 14.22 1.49
N LEU A 26 -5.54 14.43 1.33
CA LEU A 26 -6.11 15.75 1.13
C LEU A 26 -5.77 16.70 2.29
N LEU A 27 -5.95 16.25 3.54
CA LEU A 27 -5.60 17.03 4.74
C LEU A 27 -4.11 17.33 4.81
N PHE A 28 -3.25 16.41 4.36
CA PHE A 28 -1.83 16.67 4.21
C PHE A 28 -1.56 17.81 3.21
N LYS A 29 -2.14 17.74 2.01
CA LYS A 29 -1.98 18.78 0.98
C LYS A 29 -2.59 20.12 1.41
N ALA A 30 -3.71 20.09 2.13
CA ALA A 30 -4.33 21.29 2.69
C ALA A 30 -3.38 21.96 3.70
N TYR A 31 -2.80 21.20 4.64
CA TYR A 31 -1.85 21.72 5.61
C TYR A 31 -0.62 22.38 4.97
N GLU A 32 -0.07 21.82 3.90
CA GLU A 32 1.08 22.43 3.18
C GLU A 32 0.77 23.82 2.62
N VAL A 33 -0.51 24.12 2.36
CA VAL A 33 -0.95 25.40 1.78
C VAL A 33 -1.49 26.35 2.85
N THR A 34 -2.20 25.82 3.86
CA THR A 34 -2.94 26.63 4.85
C THR A 34 -2.21 26.76 6.18
N GLU A 35 -1.22 25.92 6.45
CA GLU A 35 -0.56 25.77 7.76
C GLU A 35 -1.53 25.45 8.92
N ASN A 36 -2.75 25.00 8.62
CA ASN A 36 -3.75 24.69 9.62
C ASN A 36 -3.40 23.43 10.42
N LYS A 37 -3.00 23.62 11.68
CA LYS A 37 -2.61 22.52 12.58
C LYS A 37 -3.74 21.53 12.88
N ALA A 38 -5.01 21.91 12.74
CA ALA A 38 -6.12 20.96 12.94
C ALA A 38 -6.12 19.86 11.86
N ASP A 39 -5.82 20.22 10.61
CA ASP A 39 -5.74 19.28 9.48
C ASP A 39 -4.57 18.30 9.69
N MET A 40 -3.48 18.79 10.29
CA MET A 40 -2.31 18.00 10.65
C MET A 40 -2.61 16.92 11.71
N LEU A 41 -3.47 17.22 12.68
CA LEU A 41 -3.88 16.24 13.71
C LEU A 41 -4.86 15.23 13.13
N LEU A 42 -5.86 15.70 12.38
CA LEU A 42 -6.92 14.86 11.82
C LEU A 42 -6.38 13.80 10.85
N ARG A 43 -5.39 14.15 10.00
CA ARG A 43 -4.76 13.17 9.09
C ARG A 43 -4.10 12.02 9.86
N LEU A 44 -3.48 12.30 11.01
CA LEU A 44 -2.77 11.28 11.79
C LEU A 44 -3.75 10.31 12.46
N GLU A 45 -4.89 10.83 12.93
CA GLU A 45 -5.97 10.01 13.46
C GLU A 45 -6.54 9.06 12.40
N ILE A 46 -6.78 9.58 11.19
CA ILE A 46 -7.26 8.77 10.06
C ILE A 46 -6.29 7.63 9.74
N VAL A 47 -4.99 7.92 9.65
CA VAL A 47 -3.98 6.90 9.31
C VAL A 47 -3.87 5.84 10.41
N LYS A 48 -3.97 6.24 11.68
CA LYS A 48 -4.02 5.30 12.81
C LYS A 48 -5.25 4.38 12.75
N ALA A 49 -6.40 4.90 12.33
CA ALA A 49 -7.60 4.09 12.14
C ALA A 49 -7.48 3.14 10.94
N CYS A 50 -6.83 3.59 9.86
CA CYS A 50 -6.56 2.79 8.66
C CYS A 50 -5.62 1.60 8.93
N ASP A 51 -4.65 1.76 9.86
CA ASP A 51 -3.74 0.67 10.27
C ASP A 51 -4.46 -0.55 10.85
N TYR A 52 -5.58 -0.35 11.55
CA TYR A 52 -6.35 -1.49 12.05
C TYR A 52 -7.01 -2.25 10.90
N ALA A 53 -7.58 -1.52 9.94
CA ALA A 53 -8.26 -2.09 8.78
C ALA A 53 -7.29 -2.80 7.81
N SER A 54 -6.09 -2.25 7.58
CA SER A 54 -5.09 -2.81 6.66
C SER A 54 -4.54 -4.17 7.13
N ARG A 55 -4.55 -4.41 8.44
CA ARG A 55 -4.12 -5.66 9.08
C ARG A 55 -5.22 -6.73 9.20
N SER A 56 -6.45 -6.42 8.79
CA SER A 56 -7.49 -7.44 8.78
C SER A 56 -7.19 -8.49 7.70
N ASN A 57 -7.23 -9.78 8.10
CA ASN A 57 -7.03 -10.93 7.21
C ASN A 57 -8.28 -11.23 6.36
N SER A 58 -9.12 -10.23 6.05
CA SER A 58 -10.20 -10.46 5.10
C SER A 58 -9.61 -10.61 3.71
N SER A 59 -10.02 -11.69 3.04
CA SER A 59 -9.89 -11.88 1.58
C SER A 59 -10.46 -10.73 0.75
N ASP A 60 -11.15 -9.79 1.40
CA ASP A 60 -11.82 -8.64 0.80
C ASP A 60 -10.87 -7.50 0.44
N HIS A 61 -9.63 -7.48 0.96
CA HIS A 61 -8.68 -6.41 0.64
C HIS A 61 -7.59 -6.90 -0.31
N PRO A 62 -7.50 -6.32 -1.53
CA PRO A 62 -6.43 -6.65 -2.46
C PRO A 62 -5.09 -6.09 -1.96
N ASP A 63 -4.00 -6.52 -2.60
CA ASP A 63 -2.66 -6.02 -2.28
C ASP A 63 -2.20 -4.92 -3.24
N GLU A 64 -2.96 -4.63 -4.29
CA GLU A 64 -2.59 -3.62 -5.29
C GLU A 64 -2.60 -2.18 -4.77
N PHE A 65 -2.25 -1.22 -5.63
CA PHE A 65 -1.88 0.11 -5.18
C PHE A 65 -3.06 1.04 -4.93
N LEU A 66 -4.17 0.91 -5.67
CA LEU A 66 -5.28 1.86 -5.58
C LEU A 66 -6.24 1.54 -4.44
N TYR A 67 -6.55 0.26 -4.27
CA TYR A 67 -7.54 -0.33 -3.37
C TYR A 67 -6.93 -1.25 -2.30
N GLY A 68 -5.60 -1.38 -2.25
CA GLY A 68 -4.96 -2.42 -1.48
C GLY A 68 -3.88 -1.97 -0.50
N ARG A 69 -3.27 -2.98 0.12
CA ARG A 69 -2.24 -2.83 1.16
C ARG A 69 -1.01 -2.07 0.68
N SER A 70 -0.65 -2.15 -0.61
CA SER A 70 0.51 -1.44 -1.14
C SER A 70 0.33 0.08 -1.17
N GLY A 71 -0.89 0.56 -1.48
CA GLY A 71 -1.22 1.98 -1.39
C GLY A 71 -1.15 2.51 0.04
N PHE A 72 -1.54 1.68 1.01
CA PHE A 72 -1.39 1.99 2.43
C PHE A 72 0.08 2.11 2.85
N LEU A 73 0.95 1.16 2.46
CA LEU A 73 2.39 1.22 2.75
C LEU A 73 3.00 2.51 2.21
N TRP A 74 2.71 2.85 0.96
CA TRP A 74 3.19 4.10 0.37
C TRP A 74 2.71 5.32 1.14
N ALA A 75 1.44 5.36 1.56
CA ALA A 75 0.92 6.47 2.36
C ALA A 75 1.64 6.61 3.72
N CYS A 76 1.95 5.49 4.38
CA CYS A 76 2.74 5.49 5.62
C CYS A 76 4.16 6.03 5.39
N SER A 77 4.84 5.58 4.33
CA SER A 77 6.18 6.04 3.95
C SER A 77 6.18 7.53 3.61
N PHE A 78 5.19 7.97 2.84
CA PHE A 78 4.98 9.38 2.50
C PHE A 78 4.83 10.24 3.77
N ILE A 79 4.05 9.79 4.74
CA ILE A 79 3.86 10.48 6.03
C ILE A 79 5.16 10.56 6.81
N ASN A 80 5.88 9.44 6.97
CA ASN A 80 7.15 9.41 7.69
C ASN A 80 8.18 10.36 7.06
N LYS A 81 8.22 10.43 5.72
CA LYS A 81 9.12 11.32 4.99
C LYS A 81 8.84 12.81 5.23
N HIS A 82 7.58 13.21 5.33
CA HIS A 82 7.21 14.64 5.37
C HIS A 82 6.88 15.16 6.77
N ILE A 83 6.48 14.30 7.70
CA ILE A 83 6.18 14.70 9.09
C ILE A 83 7.39 14.43 10.00
N GLY A 84 8.07 13.32 9.79
CA GLY A 84 9.18 12.88 10.63
C GLY A 84 9.24 11.36 10.68
N ASP A 85 10.47 10.84 10.64
CA ASP A 85 10.70 9.39 10.70
C ASP A 85 10.09 8.80 11.98
N GLY A 86 9.44 7.64 11.84
CA GLY A 86 8.75 6.97 12.94
C GLY A 86 7.36 7.53 13.32
N THR A 87 6.83 8.54 12.61
CA THR A 87 5.44 9.03 12.83
C THR A 87 4.43 7.88 12.76
N ILE A 88 4.58 7.04 11.73
CA ILE A 88 3.98 5.71 11.65
C ILE A 88 5.07 4.71 12.05
N PRO A 89 4.86 3.92 13.13
CA PRO A 89 5.81 2.93 13.56
C PRO A 89 6.20 1.94 12.47
N LYS A 90 7.51 1.72 12.27
CA LYS A 90 8.05 0.74 11.30
C LYS A 90 7.46 -0.66 11.50
N THR A 91 7.20 -1.05 12.74
CA THR A 91 6.58 -2.33 13.09
C THR A 91 5.19 -2.52 12.48
N LYS A 92 4.41 -1.44 12.32
CA LYS A 92 3.10 -1.49 11.67
C LYS A 92 3.22 -1.70 10.17
N MET A 93 4.13 -0.96 9.55
CA MET A 93 4.42 -1.09 8.11
C MET A 93 4.94 -2.49 7.79
N LEU A 94 5.84 -3.03 8.62
CA LEU A 94 6.34 -4.40 8.50
C LEU A 94 5.23 -5.44 8.60
N ALA A 95 4.31 -5.32 9.55
CA ALA A 95 3.19 -6.25 9.67
C ALA A 95 2.31 -6.31 8.41
N VAL A 96 2.09 -5.15 7.76
CA VAL A 96 1.33 -5.10 6.49
C VAL A 96 2.16 -5.67 5.33
N ALA A 97 3.45 -5.35 5.27
CA ALA A 97 4.35 -5.90 4.26
C ALA A 97 4.47 -7.43 4.35
N ASP A 98 4.53 -7.98 5.57
CA ASP A 98 4.57 -9.42 5.80
C ASP A 98 3.32 -10.13 5.24
N GLU A 99 2.13 -9.53 5.37
CA GLU A 99 0.90 -10.08 4.80
C GLU A 99 0.92 -10.01 3.26
N ILE A 100 1.39 -8.90 2.66
CA ILE A 100 1.58 -8.81 1.20
C ILE A 100 2.55 -9.89 0.72
N MET A 101 3.68 -10.08 1.42
CA MET A 101 4.70 -11.08 1.06
C MET A 101 4.14 -12.49 1.15
N LYS A 102 3.40 -12.80 2.21
CA LYS A 102 2.72 -14.08 2.40
C LYS A 102 1.72 -14.34 1.26
N ASN A 103 0.84 -13.39 0.95
CA ASN A 103 -0.14 -13.50 -0.12
C ASN A 103 0.54 -13.71 -1.49
N GLY A 104 1.58 -12.92 -1.76
CA GLY A 104 2.34 -12.99 -3.01
C GLY A 104 3.03 -14.33 -3.22
N ARG A 105 3.62 -14.89 -2.16
CA ARG A 105 4.28 -16.21 -2.17
C ARG A 105 3.27 -17.34 -2.36
N VAL A 106 2.09 -17.26 -1.74
CA VAL A 106 1.03 -18.27 -1.87
C VAL A 106 0.52 -18.36 -3.31
N MET A 107 0.40 -17.23 -4.02
CA MET A 107 -0.10 -17.20 -5.39
C MET A 107 0.97 -17.48 -6.46
N ALA A 108 2.24 -17.33 -6.11
CA ALA A 108 3.36 -17.62 -7.01
C ALA A 108 3.33 -19.09 -7.48
N LYS A 109 3.73 -19.31 -8.73
CA LYS A 109 3.81 -20.63 -9.34
C LYS A 109 5.25 -20.93 -9.74
N GLU A 110 5.59 -22.21 -9.78
CA GLU A 110 6.90 -22.67 -10.26
C GLU A 110 7.17 -22.13 -11.68
N GLY A 111 8.40 -21.66 -11.92
CA GLY A 111 8.80 -21.01 -13.18
C GLY A 111 8.36 -19.54 -13.34
N GLY A 112 7.55 -19.02 -12.42
CA GLY A 112 7.12 -17.61 -12.37
C GLY A 112 8.01 -16.72 -11.48
N PRO A 113 7.61 -15.45 -11.24
CA PRO A 113 8.24 -14.62 -10.23
C PRO A 113 7.93 -15.14 -8.81
N PRO A 114 8.79 -14.87 -7.82
CA PRO A 114 8.55 -15.29 -6.43
C PRO A 114 7.31 -14.69 -5.78
N LEU A 115 6.83 -13.54 -6.29
CA LEU A 115 5.62 -12.88 -5.86
C LEU A 115 4.66 -12.73 -7.04
N MET A 116 3.40 -13.14 -6.84
CA MET A 116 2.34 -12.98 -7.83
C MET A 116 1.06 -12.49 -7.15
N PHE A 117 0.27 -11.69 -7.85
CA PHE A 117 -0.98 -11.14 -7.35
C PHE A 117 -2.01 -11.08 -8.48
N GLU A 118 -3.27 -10.98 -8.10
CA GLU A 118 -4.39 -10.78 -9.03
C GLU A 118 -5.32 -9.69 -8.50
N TRP A 119 -6.00 -9.03 -9.41
CA TRP A 119 -7.09 -8.11 -9.11
C TRP A 119 -8.23 -8.41 -10.07
N TYR A 120 -9.44 -8.66 -9.56
CA TYR A 120 -10.59 -9.13 -10.36
C TYR A 120 -10.27 -10.31 -11.30
N GLY A 121 -9.45 -11.26 -10.83
CA GLY A 121 -9.07 -12.47 -11.59
C GLY A 121 -7.97 -12.26 -12.64
N GLU A 122 -7.46 -11.04 -12.79
CA GLU A 122 -6.45 -10.70 -13.78
C GLU A 122 -5.09 -10.39 -13.11
N ARG A 123 -4.01 -10.82 -13.78
CA ARG A 123 -2.63 -10.65 -13.31
C ARG A 123 -2.00 -9.41 -13.94
N TYR A 124 -2.21 -8.26 -13.31
CA TYR A 124 -1.69 -7.00 -13.82
C TYR A 124 -0.20 -6.84 -13.55
N CYS A 125 0.54 -6.29 -14.53
CA CYS A 125 1.95 -5.91 -14.36
C CYS A 125 2.12 -4.42 -13.97
N GLY A 126 1.12 -3.57 -14.26
CA GLY A 126 1.21 -2.12 -14.15
C GLY A 126 1.17 -1.56 -12.72
N ALA A 127 1.25 -0.23 -12.61
CA ALA A 127 1.38 0.46 -11.33
C ALA A 127 0.07 0.57 -10.53
N ALA A 128 -1.09 0.62 -11.18
CA ALA A 128 -2.36 0.74 -10.48
C ALA A 128 -2.76 -0.57 -9.79
N HIS A 129 -2.99 -1.62 -10.58
CA HIS A 129 -3.56 -2.88 -10.09
C HIS A 129 -2.56 -4.04 -10.04
N GLY A 130 -1.30 -3.78 -10.34
CA GLY A 130 -0.34 -4.83 -10.69
C GLY A 130 0.96 -4.81 -9.92
N LEU A 131 1.84 -5.72 -10.33
CA LEU A 131 3.11 -5.97 -9.68
C LEU A 131 3.97 -4.70 -9.52
N ALA A 132 4.01 -3.80 -10.50
CA ALA A 132 4.83 -2.59 -10.37
C ALA A 132 4.42 -1.72 -9.17
N GLY A 133 3.11 -1.56 -8.93
CA GLY A 133 2.59 -0.78 -7.81
C GLY A 133 2.85 -1.47 -6.47
N ILE A 134 2.74 -2.80 -6.47
CA ILE A 134 2.96 -3.61 -5.27
C ILE A 134 4.44 -3.57 -4.86
N MET A 135 5.35 -3.79 -5.82
CA MET A 135 6.79 -3.69 -5.56
C MET A 135 7.15 -2.27 -5.10
N HIS A 136 6.54 -1.24 -5.69
CA HIS A 136 6.74 0.15 -5.26
C HIS A 136 6.39 0.36 -3.79
N GLY A 137 5.23 -0.11 -3.34
CA GLY A 137 4.83 -0.03 -1.92
C GLY A 137 5.76 -0.80 -0.99
N LEU A 138 6.24 -1.97 -1.40
CA LEU A 138 7.15 -2.81 -0.61
C LEU A 138 8.58 -2.23 -0.47
N MET A 139 9.07 -1.50 -1.49
CA MET A 139 10.43 -0.96 -1.50
C MET A 139 10.66 0.16 -0.47
N ASP A 140 9.59 0.80 0.03
CA ASP A 140 9.69 1.82 1.08
C ASP A 140 9.70 1.22 2.51
N VAL A 141 9.78 -0.12 2.64
CA VAL A 141 9.82 -0.83 3.92
C VAL A 141 11.18 -1.52 4.11
N GLU A 142 11.70 -1.53 5.34
CA GLU A 142 12.93 -2.25 5.72
C GLU A 142 12.67 -3.77 5.82
N LEU A 143 12.49 -4.43 4.68
CA LEU A 143 12.16 -5.86 4.59
C LEU A 143 13.31 -6.79 5.02
N ALA A 144 12.95 -8.03 5.39
CA ALA A 144 13.93 -9.08 5.66
C ALA A 144 14.75 -9.46 4.40
N PRO A 145 15.99 -9.95 4.52
CA PRO A 145 16.85 -10.22 3.37
C PRO A 145 16.26 -11.16 2.30
N ASP A 146 15.50 -12.17 2.71
CA ASP A 146 14.80 -13.08 1.81
C ASP A 146 13.64 -12.39 1.09
N GLN A 147 12.90 -11.53 1.79
CA GLN A 147 11.83 -10.72 1.20
C GLN A 147 12.38 -9.71 0.18
N VAL A 148 13.50 -9.05 0.50
CA VAL A 148 14.23 -8.18 -0.44
C VAL A 148 14.62 -8.96 -1.70
N ASN A 149 15.07 -10.20 -1.56
CA ASN A 149 15.43 -11.04 -2.69
C ASN A 149 14.20 -11.40 -3.55
N ASP A 150 13.06 -11.67 -2.94
CA ASP A 150 11.81 -11.95 -3.66
C ASP A 150 11.33 -10.73 -4.47
N VAL A 151 11.38 -9.53 -3.89
CA VAL A 151 11.08 -8.26 -4.59
C VAL A 151 12.03 -8.09 -5.78
N LYS A 152 13.35 -8.22 -5.57
CA LYS A 152 14.35 -8.10 -6.65
C LYS A 152 14.11 -9.09 -7.78
N ARG A 153 13.89 -10.37 -7.45
CA ARG A 153 13.64 -11.42 -8.46
C ARG A 153 12.33 -11.22 -9.20
N THR A 154 11.31 -10.69 -8.53
CA THR A 154 10.03 -10.34 -9.18
C THR A 154 10.21 -9.19 -10.17
N LEU A 155 10.93 -8.12 -9.77
CA LEU A 155 11.27 -7.01 -10.67
C LEU A 155 12.08 -7.49 -11.89
N TYR A 156 13.09 -8.34 -11.67
CA TYR A 156 13.87 -8.91 -12.78
C TYR A 156 13.03 -9.78 -13.70
N TYR A 157 12.10 -10.56 -13.15
CA TYR A 157 11.16 -11.34 -13.96
C TYR A 157 10.32 -10.42 -14.85
N MET A 158 9.78 -9.33 -14.31
CA MET A 158 9.01 -8.35 -15.09
C MET A 158 9.86 -7.75 -16.22
N ILE A 159 11.08 -7.30 -15.92
CA ILE A 159 11.98 -6.72 -16.92
C ILE A 159 12.33 -7.73 -18.00
N LYS A 160 12.63 -8.98 -17.64
CA LYS A 160 13.00 -10.04 -18.59
C LYS A 160 11.87 -10.40 -19.55
N ASN A 161 10.62 -10.33 -19.10
CA ASN A 161 9.45 -10.77 -19.86
C ASN A 161 8.66 -9.61 -20.51
N ARG A 162 9.19 -8.38 -20.49
CA ARG A 162 8.62 -7.26 -21.22
C ARG A 162 8.64 -7.51 -22.74
N PHE A 163 7.77 -6.82 -23.48
CA PHE A 163 7.77 -6.88 -24.93
C PHE A 163 9.07 -6.33 -25.52
N LEU A 164 9.44 -6.81 -26.71
CA LEU A 164 10.63 -6.33 -27.43
C LEU A 164 10.60 -4.83 -27.74
N SER A 165 9.40 -4.24 -27.83
CA SER A 165 9.21 -2.80 -27.98
C SER A 165 9.63 -1.98 -26.75
N GLY A 166 9.81 -2.64 -25.60
CA GLY A 166 10.06 -2.01 -24.30
C GLY A 166 8.81 -1.81 -23.44
N ASN A 167 7.62 -2.13 -23.95
CA ASN A 167 6.36 -2.17 -23.17
C ASN A 167 6.29 -3.38 -22.24
#